data_AF-A0A952ZDH7-F1
#
_entry.id   AF-A0A952ZDH7-F1
#
_cell.length_a   1.000
_cell.length_b   1.000
_cell.length_c   1.000
_cell.angle_alpha   90.00
_cell.angle_beta   90.00
_cell.angle_gamma   90.00
#
_symmetry.space_group_name_H-M   'P 1'
#
loop_
_entity.id
_entity.type
_entity.pdbx_description
1 polymer ?
#
loop_
_entity_poly.entity_id
_entity_poly.type
_entity_poly.pdbx_seq_one_letter_code
_entity_poly.pdbx_strand_id
1 'polypeptide(L)'
;MSFASISFRPLLLAALGASLLCACKPEPARPASSPAARVDGKAIGLDQVELLAANLPTGDADAVRRVALERLLGEEVLRHEAERRGLADDPKVRARLVAAERQVLASAYLDQVAAATPKPTATEIHYYYAQHPELFAERRIYALREIDVEGGDQVAQAVQDKTAKAKSVAELLEWLRTVRVPFSVKDTTLAAEFLPLGWVGALHALKDGQVALVRGERGVVLLGIAGSRSEPISEEAATPRIEQFLLQQRRAEAMQKAGADLRAHATIEYLPPFAPPATRAAPAAAAKP
;
A
#
# COMPACT_ATOMS: atom_id res chain seq x y z
N MET A 1 8.68 86.22 35.93
CA MET A 1 7.93 85.24 35.11
C MET A 1 7.58 84.07 36.02
N SER A 2 6.27 83.85 36.19
CA SER A 2 5.51 82.71 36.73
C SER A 2 5.99 81.87 37.94
N PHE A 3 5.27 82.05 39.06
CA PHE A 3 4.44 81.07 39.81
C PHE A 3 4.73 79.56 39.64
N ALA A 4 4.67 78.66 40.64
CA ALA A 4 4.18 78.69 42.02
C ALA A 4 4.72 77.46 42.81
N SER A 5 4.81 77.58 44.14
CA SER A 5 4.98 76.49 45.11
C SER A 5 3.65 75.78 45.43
N ILE A 6 3.67 74.51 45.86
CA ILE A 6 2.88 73.91 46.97
C ILE A 6 3.28 72.42 47.20
N SER A 7 3.22 72.02 48.48
CA SER A 7 3.79 70.91 49.24
C SER A 7 3.32 69.45 49.03
N PHE A 8 4.19 68.51 49.45
CA PHE A 8 4.03 67.34 50.36
C PHE A 8 2.58 66.89 50.69
N ARG A 9 2.13 65.61 50.65
CA ARG A 9 2.59 64.37 51.34
C ARG A 9 1.67 63.15 50.94
N PRO A 10 1.74 61.91 51.51
CA PRO A 10 1.74 60.63 50.78
C PRO A 10 0.52 59.70 51.08
N LEU A 11 0.63 58.41 50.72
CA LEU A 11 0.10 57.21 51.43
C LEU A 11 -1.10 56.44 50.79
N LEU A 12 -0.81 55.16 50.48
CA LEU A 12 -1.59 53.90 50.70
C LEU A 12 -2.68 53.36 49.74
N LEU A 13 -2.59 52.03 49.55
CA LEU A 13 -3.61 51.00 49.22
C LEU A 13 -4.13 50.96 47.75
N ALA A 14 -4.31 49.83 47.05
CA ALA A 14 -4.49 48.42 47.43
C ALA A 14 -4.18 47.46 46.26
N ALA A 15 -3.89 46.20 46.61
CA ALA A 15 -3.78 45.05 45.71
C ALA A 15 -5.15 44.57 45.18
N LEU A 16 -5.19 44.01 43.96
CA LEU A 16 -5.94 42.78 43.66
C LEU A 16 -5.53 42.23 42.29
N GLY A 17 -5.15 40.96 42.25
CA GLY A 17 -4.81 40.24 41.03
C GLY A 17 -6.03 39.82 40.22
N ALA A 18 -5.81 39.61 38.92
CA ALA A 18 -6.65 38.77 38.08
C ALA A 18 -5.76 38.17 36.99
N SER A 19 -5.34 36.92 37.23
CA SER A 19 -4.69 36.05 36.28
C SER A 19 -5.63 35.79 35.10
N LEU A 20 -5.30 36.31 33.92
CA LEU A 20 -6.00 35.98 32.68
C LEU A 20 -5.56 34.59 32.20
N LEU A 21 -6.39 33.62 32.59
CA LEU A 21 -6.77 32.38 31.91
C LEU A 21 -5.97 32.03 30.63
N CYS A 22 -5.11 31.01 30.74
CA CYS A 22 -4.76 30.15 29.62
C CYS A 22 -6.05 29.53 29.05
N ALA A 23 -6.41 29.91 27.83
CA ALA A 23 -7.44 29.24 27.06
C ALA A 23 -6.91 27.90 26.55
N CYS A 24 -7.03 26.84 27.36
CA CYS A 24 -7.08 25.48 26.82
C CYS A 24 -8.36 25.35 26.00
N LYS A 25 -8.22 25.21 24.67
CA LYS A 25 -9.35 24.84 23.81
C LYS A 25 -9.88 23.48 24.26
N PRO A 26 -11.18 23.34 24.60
CA PRO A 26 -11.78 22.03 24.74
C PRO A 26 -11.78 21.34 23.37
N GLU A 27 -11.23 20.13 23.33
CA GLU A 27 -11.29 19.23 22.19
C GLU A 27 -12.77 18.95 21.88
N PRO A 28 -13.22 19.03 20.61
CA PRO A 28 -14.60 18.77 20.27
C PRO A 28 -14.96 17.33 20.65
N ALA A 29 -15.95 17.18 21.55
CA ALA A 29 -16.49 15.88 21.90
C ALA A 29 -16.98 15.18 20.63
N ARG A 30 -16.44 13.98 20.35
CA ARG A 30 -16.96 13.10 19.29
C ARG A 30 -18.47 12.91 19.50
N PRO A 31 -19.28 12.82 18.43
CA PRO A 31 -20.68 12.44 18.55
C PRO A 31 -20.76 11.14 19.36
N ALA A 32 -21.47 11.20 20.49
CA ALA A 32 -21.45 10.13 21.48
C ALA A 32 -22.16 8.89 20.91
N SER A 33 -21.38 7.87 20.58
CA SER A 33 -21.90 6.52 20.41
C SER A 33 -22.46 6.01 21.74
N SER A 34 -23.49 5.16 21.69
CA SER A 34 -24.01 4.50 22.89
C SER A 34 -22.89 3.77 23.63
N PRO A 35 -22.78 3.90 24.97
CA PRO A 35 -21.71 3.24 25.72
C PRO A 35 -21.93 1.71 25.74
N ALA A 36 -20.88 0.96 25.42
CA ALA A 36 -20.85 -0.50 25.53
C ALA A 36 -20.34 -0.95 26.91
N ALA A 37 -19.38 -0.24 27.50
CA ALA A 37 -18.87 -0.49 28.86
C ALA A 37 -18.23 0.78 29.46
N ARG A 38 -17.77 0.69 30.72
CA ARG A 38 -17.01 1.76 31.39
C ARG A 38 -15.80 1.20 32.15
N VAL A 39 -14.68 1.91 32.10
CA VAL A 39 -13.47 1.68 32.93
C VAL A 39 -13.20 2.96 33.70
N ASP A 40 -13.18 2.90 35.03
CA ASP A 40 -13.00 4.06 35.93
C ASP A 40 -13.89 5.26 35.57
N GLY A 41 -15.13 4.99 35.16
CA GLY A 41 -16.11 6.00 34.74
C GLY A 41 -16.01 6.45 33.27
N LYS A 42 -14.91 6.18 32.57
CA LYS A 42 -14.71 6.48 31.15
C LYS A 42 -15.44 5.47 30.27
N ALA A 43 -16.26 5.94 29.34
CA ALA A 43 -17.06 5.07 28.48
C ALA A 43 -16.25 4.51 27.29
N ILE A 44 -16.41 3.22 27.04
CA ILE A 44 -16.05 2.55 25.79
C ILE A 44 -17.30 2.54 24.92
N GLY A 45 -17.21 3.14 23.73
CA GLY A 45 -18.35 3.30 22.81
C GLY A 45 -18.61 2.05 21.98
N LEU A 46 -19.87 1.84 21.59
CA LEU A 46 -20.26 0.73 20.71
C LEU A 46 -19.56 0.80 19.35
N ASP A 47 -19.39 2.00 18.80
CA ASP A 47 -18.65 2.24 17.55
C ASP A 47 -17.20 1.73 17.59
N GLN A 48 -16.52 1.88 18.73
CA GLN A 48 -15.17 1.37 18.93
C GLN A 48 -15.15 -0.16 18.96
N VAL A 49 -16.16 -0.77 19.59
CA VAL A 49 -16.33 -2.23 19.61
C VAL A 49 -16.55 -2.75 18.19
N GLU A 50 -17.46 -2.13 17.42
CA GLU A 50 -17.72 -2.52 16.04
C GLU A 50 -16.49 -2.32 15.13
N LEU A 51 -15.77 -1.22 15.31
CA LEU A 51 -14.55 -0.93 14.54
C LEU A 51 -13.47 -2.00 14.80
N LEU A 52 -13.25 -2.39 16.06
CA LEU A 52 -12.27 -3.43 16.37
C LEU A 52 -12.77 -4.81 15.93
N ALA A 53 -14.07 -5.11 16.10
CA ALA A 53 -14.68 -6.37 15.69
C ALA A 53 -14.55 -6.61 14.19
N ALA A 54 -14.67 -5.56 13.36
CA ALA A 54 -14.49 -5.65 11.91
C ALA A 54 -13.09 -6.12 11.48
N ASN A 55 -12.10 -6.03 12.37
CA ASN A 55 -10.71 -6.44 12.13
C ASN A 55 -10.34 -7.79 12.76
N LEU A 56 -11.27 -8.46 13.45
CA LEU A 56 -11.05 -9.77 14.06
C LEU A 56 -11.48 -10.91 13.12
N PRO A 57 -10.94 -12.13 13.31
CA PRO A 57 -11.38 -13.30 12.54
C PRO A 57 -12.90 -13.49 12.59
N THR A 58 -13.47 -13.89 11.47
CA THR A 58 -14.91 -14.10 11.33
C THR A 58 -15.39 -15.26 12.19
N GLY A 59 -16.54 -15.08 12.85
CA GLY A 59 -17.17 -16.09 13.70
C GLY A 59 -18.58 -15.64 14.09
N ASP A 60 -19.14 -16.24 15.14
CA ASP A 60 -20.38 -15.76 15.74
C ASP A 60 -20.26 -14.26 16.09
N ALA A 61 -21.16 -13.43 15.56
CA ALA A 61 -21.04 -11.98 15.64
C ALA A 61 -21.06 -11.48 17.09
N ASP A 62 -21.87 -12.09 17.95
CA ASP A 62 -21.92 -11.77 19.37
C ASP A 62 -20.63 -12.17 20.09
N ALA A 63 -20.05 -13.32 19.77
CA ALA A 63 -18.76 -13.74 20.29
C ALA A 63 -17.62 -12.79 19.86
N VAL A 64 -17.58 -12.40 18.58
CA VAL A 64 -16.55 -11.46 18.07
C VAL A 64 -16.67 -10.10 18.76
N ARG A 65 -17.89 -9.57 18.92
CA ARG A 65 -18.11 -8.32 19.66
C ARG A 65 -17.66 -8.40 21.12
N ARG A 66 -17.93 -9.51 21.81
CA ARG A 66 -17.45 -9.73 23.19
C ARG A 66 -15.93 -9.73 23.25
N VAL A 67 -15.25 -10.42 22.33
CA VAL A 67 -13.77 -10.44 22.26
C VAL A 67 -13.22 -9.03 22.00
N ALA A 68 -13.82 -8.28 21.08
CA ALA A 68 -13.43 -6.90 20.81
C ALA A 68 -13.60 -6.01 22.05
N LEU A 69 -14.73 -6.13 22.75
CA LEU A 69 -14.97 -5.36 23.97
C LEU A 69 -13.95 -5.69 25.08
N GLU A 70 -13.69 -6.97 25.36
CA GLU A 70 -12.71 -7.39 26.37
C GLU A 70 -11.30 -6.87 26.06
N ARG A 71 -10.92 -6.88 24.77
CA ARG A 71 -9.65 -6.30 24.35
C ARG A 71 -9.59 -4.78 24.59
N LEU A 72 -10.65 -4.05 24.24
CA LEU A 72 -10.72 -2.61 24.50
C LEU A 72 -10.68 -2.29 25.99
N LEU A 73 -11.37 -3.08 26.82
CA LEU A 73 -11.31 -2.96 28.28
C LEU A 73 -9.88 -3.14 28.80
N GLY A 74 -9.18 -4.18 28.34
CA GLY A 74 -7.78 -4.41 28.69
C GLY A 74 -6.85 -3.28 28.26
N GLU A 75 -6.99 -2.81 27.01
CA GLU A 75 -6.22 -1.67 26.48
C GLU A 75 -6.48 -0.39 27.28
N GLU A 76 -7.73 -0.15 27.70
CA GLU A 76 -8.14 1.01 28.48
C GLU A 76 -7.54 1.01 29.90
N VAL A 77 -7.58 -0.12 30.60
CA VAL A 77 -6.95 -0.28 31.92
C VAL A 77 -5.44 -0.03 31.83
N LEU A 78 -4.78 -0.59 30.81
CA LEU A 78 -3.35 -0.38 30.60
C LEU A 78 -3.02 1.08 30.24
N ARG A 79 -3.89 1.74 29.46
CA ARG A 79 -3.76 3.17 29.14
C ARG A 79 -3.84 4.03 30.40
N HIS A 80 -4.83 3.82 31.26
CA HIS A 80 -4.94 4.55 32.52
C HIS A 80 -3.68 4.41 33.39
N GLU A 81 -3.14 3.21 33.51
CA GLU A 81 -1.90 2.99 34.26
C GLU A 81 -0.69 3.67 33.60
N ALA A 82 -0.63 3.68 32.25
CA ALA A 82 0.41 4.39 31.51
C ALA A 82 0.33 5.91 31.70
N GLU A 83 -0.87 6.49 31.72
CA GLU A 83 -1.13 7.90 32.01
C GLU A 83 -0.72 8.25 33.45
N ARG A 84 -1.12 7.44 34.44
CA ARG A 84 -0.76 7.63 35.85
C ARG A 84 0.76 7.60 36.07
N ARG A 85 1.49 6.82 35.27
CA ARG A 85 2.96 6.73 35.30
C ARG A 85 3.66 7.80 34.47
N GLY A 86 2.94 8.68 33.79
CA GLY A 86 3.52 9.70 32.92
C GLY A 86 4.23 9.13 31.68
N LEU A 87 3.87 7.92 31.23
CA LEU A 87 4.50 7.32 30.04
C LEU A 87 4.20 8.11 28.77
N ALA A 88 3.11 8.88 28.74
CA ALA A 88 2.78 9.77 27.63
C ALA A 88 3.81 10.92 27.46
N ASP A 89 4.54 11.27 28.53
CA ASP A 89 5.57 12.33 28.49
C ASP A 89 6.95 11.79 28.09
N ASP A 90 7.14 10.46 28.10
CA ASP A 90 8.37 9.83 27.66
C ASP A 90 8.70 10.25 26.20
N PRO A 91 9.92 10.76 25.93
CA PRO A 91 10.28 11.25 24.59
C PRO A 91 10.11 10.21 23.48
N LYS A 92 10.33 8.93 23.76
CA LYS A 92 10.15 7.84 22.78
C LYS A 92 8.67 7.58 22.52
N VAL A 93 7.82 7.63 23.55
CA VAL A 93 6.37 7.47 23.39
C VAL A 93 5.78 8.64 22.60
N ARG A 94 6.14 9.88 22.94
CA ARG A 94 5.72 11.07 22.19
C ARG A 94 6.11 11.01 20.73
N ALA A 95 7.36 10.64 20.43
CA ALA A 95 7.81 10.50 19.05
C ALA A 95 6.99 9.46 18.27
N ARG A 96 6.61 8.34 18.91
CA ARG A 96 5.76 7.32 18.31
C ARG A 96 4.33 7.81 18.07
N LEU A 97 3.75 8.57 19.00
CA LEU A 97 2.41 9.14 18.84
C LEU A 97 2.35 10.12 17.67
N VAL A 98 3.32 11.04 17.57
CA VAL A 98 3.42 12.00 16.44
C VAL A 98 3.62 11.27 15.11
N ALA A 99 4.46 10.22 15.09
CA ALA A 99 4.66 9.42 13.89
C ALA A 99 3.37 8.67 13.47
N ALA A 100 2.63 8.11 14.44
CA ALA A 100 1.37 7.42 14.21
C ALA A 100 0.29 8.38 13.71
N GLU A 101 0.14 9.55 14.33
CA GLU A 101 -0.79 10.60 13.89
C GLU A 101 -0.56 10.97 12.42
N ARG A 102 0.69 11.26 12.05
CA ARG A 102 1.06 11.55 10.66
C ARG A 102 0.67 10.43 9.69
N GLN A 103 0.92 9.18 10.07
CA GLN A 103 0.60 8.02 9.22
C GLN A 103 -0.91 7.82 9.07
N VAL A 104 -1.66 7.91 10.17
CA VAL A 104 -3.12 7.74 10.18
C VAL A 104 -3.79 8.82 9.33
N LEU A 105 -3.39 10.09 9.49
CA LEU A 105 -3.95 11.19 8.70
C LEU A 105 -3.63 11.06 7.21
N ALA A 106 -2.40 10.67 6.86
CA ALA A 106 -2.02 10.43 5.47
C ALA A 106 -2.81 9.27 4.85
N SER A 107 -2.96 8.15 5.57
CA SER A 107 -3.77 7.01 5.10
C SER A 107 -5.23 7.41 4.92
N ALA A 108 -5.83 8.08 5.91
CA ALA A 108 -7.22 8.50 5.86
C ALA A 108 -7.54 9.39 4.66
N TYR A 109 -6.62 10.29 4.29
CA TYR A 109 -6.77 11.08 3.07
C TYR A 109 -6.75 10.22 1.80
N LEU A 110 -5.82 9.28 1.69
CA LEU A 110 -5.75 8.40 0.53
C LEU A 110 -6.94 7.42 0.46
N ASP A 111 -7.43 6.95 1.60
CA ASP A 111 -8.65 6.13 1.70
C ASP A 111 -9.87 6.92 1.20
N GLN A 112 -9.95 8.21 1.52
CA GLN A 112 -10.99 9.10 0.99
C GLN A 112 -10.89 9.26 -0.54
N VAL A 113 -9.69 9.41 -1.08
CA VAL A 113 -9.46 9.44 -2.55
C VAL A 113 -9.91 8.13 -3.20
N ALA A 114 -9.55 6.99 -2.60
CA ALA A 114 -9.94 5.66 -3.08
C ALA A 114 -11.46 5.42 -2.99
N ALA A 115 -12.12 5.92 -1.95
CA ALA A 115 -13.56 5.83 -1.76
C ALA A 115 -14.35 6.70 -2.76
N ALA A 116 -13.80 7.85 -3.14
CA ALA A 116 -14.39 8.74 -4.15
C ALA A 116 -14.18 8.26 -5.60
N THR A 117 -13.38 7.22 -5.81
CA THR A 117 -13.08 6.69 -7.15
C THR A 117 -14.32 5.99 -7.73
N PRO A 118 -14.79 6.36 -8.93
CA PRO A 118 -15.99 5.78 -9.52
C PRO A 118 -15.76 4.32 -9.95
N LYS A 119 -16.82 3.52 -9.87
CA LYS A 119 -16.81 2.13 -10.36
C LYS A 119 -16.59 2.07 -11.87
N PRO A 120 -15.94 1.01 -12.39
CA PRO A 120 -15.89 0.74 -13.82
C PRO A 120 -17.29 0.60 -14.43
N THR A 121 -17.45 1.09 -15.65
CA THR A 121 -18.69 0.95 -16.42
C THR A 121 -18.74 -0.40 -17.13
N ALA A 122 -19.93 -0.83 -17.55
CA ALA A 122 -20.10 -2.06 -18.33
C ALA A 122 -19.29 -2.03 -19.64
N THR A 123 -19.18 -0.86 -20.29
CA THR A 123 -18.37 -0.69 -21.50
C THR A 123 -16.88 -0.90 -21.24
N GLU A 124 -16.36 -0.40 -20.11
CA GLU A 124 -14.95 -0.60 -19.73
C GLU A 124 -14.67 -2.08 -19.41
N ILE A 125 -15.61 -2.76 -18.76
CA ILE A 125 -15.52 -4.20 -18.46
C ILE A 125 -15.49 -5.01 -19.76
N HIS A 126 -16.43 -4.74 -20.67
CA HIS A 126 -16.49 -5.39 -21.98
C HIS A 126 -15.19 -5.17 -22.78
N TYR A 127 -14.69 -3.93 -22.81
CA TYR A 127 -13.45 -3.59 -23.50
C TYR A 127 -12.27 -4.37 -22.91
N TYR A 128 -12.13 -4.42 -21.59
CA TYR A 128 -11.07 -5.19 -20.94
C TYR A 128 -11.18 -6.69 -21.26
N TYR A 129 -12.38 -7.27 -21.23
CA TYR A 129 -12.61 -8.66 -21.62
C TYR A 129 -12.15 -8.93 -23.06
N ALA A 130 -12.56 -8.08 -24.00
CA ALA A 130 -12.25 -8.22 -25.42
C ALA A 130 -10.75 -8.01 -25.74
N GLN A 131 -10.06 -7.17 -24.98
CA GLN A 131 -8.64 -6.90 -25.16
C GLN A 131 -7.71 -7.95 -24.57
N HIS A 132 -8.23 -8.80 -23.68
CA HIS A 132 -7.45 -9.83 -22.99
C HIS A 132 -8.02 -11.23 -23.24
N PRO A 133 -8.16 -11.68 -24.51
CA PRO A 133 -8.65 -13.03 -24.80
C PRO A 133 -7.80 -14.09 -24.09
N GLU A 134 -6.49 -13.87 -23.93
CA GLU A 134 -5.57 -14.78 -23.27
C GLU A 134 -5.89 -15.05 -21.79
N LEU A 135 -6.61 -14.14 -21.14
CA LEU A 135 -7.11 -14.29 -19.76
C LEU A 135 -8.53 -14.86 -19.71
N PHE A 136 -9.28 -14.78 -20.83
CA PHE A 136 -10.71 -15.02 -20.85
C PHE A 136 -11.16 -15.97 -21.98
N ALA A 137 -11.45 -15.44 -23.17
CA ALA A 137 -12.04 -16.19 -24.29
C ALA A 137 -11.11 -17.28 -24.87
N GLU A 138 -9.80 -17.11 -24.69
CA GLU A 138 -8.72 -18.03 -25.07
C GLU A 138 -7.95 -18.51 -23.83
N ARG A 139 -8.59 -18.42 -22.65
CA ARG A 139 -8.00 -18.84 -21.38
C ARG A 139 -7.55 -20.29 -21.44
N ARG A 140 -6.30 -20.52 -21.05
CA ARG A 140 -5.68 -21.85 -20.96
C ARG A 140 -5.24 -22.13 -19.53
N ILE A 141 -5.28 -23.41 -19.18
CA ILE A 141 -4.53 -23.97 -18.04
C ILE A 141 -3.26 -24.57 -18.59
N TYR A 142 -2.13 -24.10 -18.08
CA TYR A 142 -0.80 -24.47 -18.53
C TYR A 142 -0.15 -25.44 -17.55
N ALA A 143 0.35 -26.56 -18.07
CA ALA A 143 1.37 -27.36 -17.39
C ALA A 143 2.73 -26.77 -17.78
N LEU A 144 3.34 -26.04 -16.84
CA LEU A 144 4.59 -25.33 -17.02
C LEU A 144 5.75 -26.11 -16.42
N ARG A 145 6.88 -26.05 -17.11
CA ARG A 145 8.20 -26.42 -16.59
C ARG A 145 9.03 -25.15 -16.46
N GLU A 146 9.19 -24.71 -15.23
CA GLU A 146 9.98 -23.55 -14.84
C GLU A 146 11.42 -24.01 -14.61
N ILE A 147 12.38 -23.35 -15.26
CA ILE A 147 13.81 -23.59 -15.05
C ILE A 147 14.40 -22.26 -14.59
N ASP A 148 14.66 -22.16 -13.29
CA ASP A 148 15.34 -21.02 -12.71
C ASP A 148 16.84 -21.21 -12.92
N VAL A 149 17.44 -20.29 -13.67
CA VAL A 149 18.88 -20.32 -13.95
C VAL A 149 19.57 -19.33 -13.02
N GLU A 150 20.53 -19.83 -12.24
CA GLU A 150 21.30 -18.98 -11.33
C GLU A 150 22.47 -18.34 -12.07
N GLY A 151 22.64 -17.03 -11.86
CA GLY A 151 23.77 -16.28 -12.41
C GLY A 151 23.44 -14.80 -12.59
N GLY A 152 24.48 -13.96 -12.60
CA GLY A 152 24.32 -12.53 -12.93
C GLY A 152 24.04 -12.29 -14.42
N ASP A 153 24.00 -11.02 -14.82
CA ASP A 153 23.57 -10.58 -16.15
C ASP A 153 24.30 -11.26 -17.33
N GLN A 154 25.56 -11.65 -17.17
CA GLN A 154 26.32 -12.34 -18.21
C GLN A 154 25.77 -13.75 -18.51
N VAL A 155 25.37 -14.49 -17.46
CA VAL A 155 24.76 -15.83 -17.62
C VAL A 155 23.38 -15.67 -18.24
N ALA A 156 22.62 -14.67 -17.80
CA ALA A 156 21.32 -14.32 -18.38
C ALA A 156 21.38 -14.10 -19.89
N GLN A 157 22.36 -13.32 -20.37
CA GLN A 157 22.53 -13.06 -21.81
C GLN A 157 22.89 -14.32 -22.60
N ALA A 158 23.82 -15.14 -22.08
CA ALA A 158 24.22 -16.40 -22.74
C ALA A 158 23.05 -17.39 -22.84
N VAL A 159 22.23 -17.48 -21.79
CA VAL A 159 21.01 -18.29 -21.75
C VAL A 159 19.99 -17.78 -22.76
N GLN A 160 19.85 -16.46 -22.90
CA GLN A 160 18.97 -15.85 -23.89
C GLN A 160 19.39 -16.18 -25.32
N ASP A 161 20.66 -16.03 -25.64
CA ASP A 161 21.20 -16.31 -26.97
C ASP A 161 21.06 -17.79 -27.35
N LYS A 162 21.21 -18.69 -26.38
CA LYS A 162 21.02 -20.13 -26.59
C LYS A 162 19.55 -20.48 -26.75
N THR A 163 18.66 -19.93 -25.93
CA THR A 163 17.21 -20.16 -25.98
C THR A 163 16.63 -19.77 -27.34
N ALA A 164 17.08 -18.65 -27.91
CA ALA A 164 16.66 -18.21 -29.25
C ALA A 164 16.99 -19.21 -30.38
N LYS A 165 17.94 -20.13 -30.15
CA LYS A 165 18.40 -21.13 -31.12
C LYS A 165 17.97 -22.56 -30.75
N ALA A 166 17.53 -22.78 -29.52
CA ALA A 166 17.19 -24.09 -29.00
C ALA A 166 15.86 -24.56 -29.59
N LYS A 167 15.79 -25.83 -29.98
CA LYS A 167 14.57 -26.42 -30.57
C LYS A 167 13.66 -27.05 -29.52
N SER A 168 14.15 -27.25 -28.30
CA SER A 168 13.40 -27.86 -27.20
C SER A 168 13.99 -27.50 -25.84
N VAL A 169 13.18 -27.65 -24.80
CA VAL A 169 13.61 -27.51 -23.38
C VAL A 169 14.71 -28.51 -23.03
N ALA A 170 14.66 -29.72 -23.58
CA ALA A 170 15.66 -30.77 -23.31
C ALA A 170 17.06 -30.38 -23.81
N GLU A 171 17.14 -29.78 -25.01
CA GLU A 171 18.41 -29.27 -25.56
C GLU A 171 19.02 -28.18 -24.67
N LEU A 172 18.17 -27.31 -24.14
CA LEU A 172 18.60 -26.19 -23.30
C LEU A 172 19.09 -26.66 -21.92
N LEU A 173 18.40 -27.63 -21.30
CA LEU A 173 18.84 -28.26 -20.06
C LEU A 173 20.18 -28.98 -20.21
N GLU A 174 20.39 -29.68 -21.32
CA GLU A 174 21.65 -30.37 -21.58
C GLU A 174 22.81 -29.39 -21.82
N TRP A 175 22.53 -28.29 -22.52
CA TRP A 175 23.50 -27.21 -22.66
C TRP A 175 23.86 -26.57 -21.31
N LEU A 176 22.88 -26.26 -20.45
CA LEU A 176 23.11 -25.70 -19.11
C LEU A 176 24.03 -26.60 -18.27
N ARG A 177 23.86 -27.93 -18.34
CA ARG A 177 24.77 -28.90 -17.71
C ARG A 177 26.18 -28.85 -18.29
N THR A 178 26.29 -28.75 -19.61
CA THR A 178 27.59 -28.69 -20.32
C THR A 178 28.38 -27.44 -19.92
N VAL A 179 27.72 -26.29 -19.82
CA VAL A 179 28.34 -25.03 -19.38
C VAL A 179 28.44 -24.88 -17.86
N ARG A 180 28.00 -25.90 -17.10
CA ARG A 180 28.03 -25.96 -15.63
C ARG A 180 27.36 -24.78 -14.94
N VAL A 181 26.28 -24.26 -15.53
CA VAL A 181 25.46 -23.23 -14.91
C VAL A 181 24.48 -23.91 -13.94
N PRO A 182 24.42 -23.52 -12.65
CA PRO A 182 23.43 -24.06 -11.73
C PRO A 182 22.01 -23.68 -12.14
N PHE A 183 21.09 -24.63 -12.07
CA PHE A 183 19.68 -24.39 -12.31
C PHE A 183 18.81 -25.30 -11.44
N SER A 184 17.59 -24.85 -11.16
CA SER A 184 16.54 -25.68 -10.55
C SER A 184 15.37 -25.82 -11.51
N VAL A 185 14.71 -26.98 -11.47
CA VAL A 185 13.53 -27.27 -12.30
C VAL A 185 12.33 -27.44 -11.39
N LYS A 186 11.22 -26.79 -11.74
CA LYS A 186 9.95 -26.87 -11.05
C LYS A 186 8.83 -27.03 -12.07
N ASP A 187 8.03 -28.07 -11.89
CA ASP A 187 6.83 -28.27 -12.70
C ASP A 187 5.61 -27.72 -11.94
N THR A 188 4.83 -26.84 -12.58
CA THR A 188 3.64 -26.20 -11.99
C THR A 188 2.47 -26.28 -12.96
N THR A 189 1.24 -26.37 -12.45
CA THR A 189 0.04 -26.20 -13.27
C THR A 189 -0.70 -24.95 -12.82
N LEU A 190 -0.83 -23.97 -13.71
CA LEU A 190 -1.45 -22.67 -13.43
C LEU A 190 -2.46 -22.30 -14.52
N ALA A 191 -3.56 -21.67 -14.12
CA ALA A 191 -4.45 -20.98 -15.05
C ALA A 191 -3.87 -19.62 -15.44
N ALA A 192 -4.28 -19.09 -16.60
CA ALA A 192 -3.74 -17.85 -17.15
C ALA A 192 -3.79 -16.66 -16.17
N GLU A 193 -4.86 -16.55 -15.38
CA GLU A 193 -5.08 -15.49 -14.39
C GLU A 193 -4.16 -15.55 -13.16
N PHE A 194 -3.48 -16.69 -12.92
CA PHE A 194 -2.50 -16.84 -11.84
C PHE A 194 -1.06 -16.59 -12.29
N LEU A 195 -0.83 -16.36 -13.59
CA LEU A 195 0.48 -16.02 -14.11
C LEU A 195 0.81 -14.55 -13.80
N PRO A 196 2.10 -14.21 -13.60
CA PRO A 196 2.53 -12.81 -13.63
C PRO A 196 2.08 -12.14 -14.93
N LEU A 197 1.51 -10.93 -14.85
CA LEU A 197 0.88 -10.27 -16.01
C LEU A 197 1.83 -10.13 -17.21
N GLY A 198 3.12 -9.86 -16.95
CA GLY A 198 4.14 -9.75 -18.00
C GLY A 198 4.46 -11.07 -18.72
N TRP A 199 4.02 -12.22 -18.21
CA TRP A 199 4.24 -13.54 -18.82
C TRP A 199 3.06 -13.97 -19.70
N VAL A 200 1.84 -13.48 -19.43
CA VAL A 200 0.60 -13.99 -20.02
C VAL A 200 0.64 -13.94 -21.55
N GLY A 201 0.94 -12.78 -22.13
CA GLY A 201 1.00 -12.63 -23.59
C GLY A 201 2.11 -13.47 -24.24
N ALA A 202 3.27 -13.59 -23.59
CA ALA A 202 4.37 -14.40 -24.08
C ALA A 202 4.02 -15.90 -24.09
N LEU A 203 3.40 -16.41 -23.03
CA LEU A 203 2.97 -17.80 -22.93
C LEU A 203 1.77 -18.12 -23.84
N HIS A 204 0.86 -17.16 -24.02
CA HIS A 204 -0.28 -17.32 -24.91
C HIS A 204 0.15 -17.54 -26.37
N ALA A 205 1.21 -16.84 -26.81
CA ALA A 205 1.79 -17.00 -28.14
C ALA A 205 2.48 -18.35 -28.37
N LEU A 206 2.75 -19.12 -27.30
CA LEU A 206 3.46 -20.39 -27.38
C LEU A 206 2.51 -21.59 -27.51
N LYS A 207 3.00 -22.58 -28.25
CA LYS A 207 2.44 -23.93 -28.37
C LYS A 207 3.07 -24.88 -27.35
N ASP A 208 2.38 -25.98 -27.10
CA ASP A 208 2.91 -27.07 -26.28
C ASP A 208 4.24 -27.58 -26.85
N GLY A 209 5.21 -27.82 -25.96
CA GLY A 209 6.59 -28.17 -26.26
C GLY A 209 7.52 -26.98 -26.51
N GLN A 210 7.01 -25.76 -26.67
CA GLN A 210 7.83 -24.56 -26.85
C GLN A 210 8.29 -23.96 -25.51
N VAL A 211 9.32 -23.13 -25.59
CA VAL A 211 9.94 -22.46 -24.43
C VAL A 211 9.95 -20.95 -24.65
N ALA A 212 9.62 -20.19 -23.61
CA ALA A 212 9.84 -18.75 -23.54
C ALA A 212 10.93 -18.45 -22.52
N LEU A 213 11.70 -17.41 -22.79
CA LEU A 213 12.51 -16.78 -21.78
C LEU A 213 11.70 -15.66 -21.14
N VAL A 214 11.56 -15.70 -19.82
CA VAL A 214 10.94 -14.63 -19.06
C VAL A 214 11.91 -14.14 -17.98
N ARG A 215 11.71 -12.90 -17.56
CA ARG A 215 12.49 -12.33 -16.46
C ARG A 215 11.93 -12.84 -15.13
N GLY A 216 12.79 -13.41 -14.30
CA GLY A 216 12.48 -13.73 -12.90
C GLY A 216 13.03 -12.71 -11.92
N GLU A 217 12.80 -12.94 -10.64
CA GLU A 217 13.27 -12.04 -9.56
C GLU A 217 14.80 -12.08 -9.38
N ARG A 218 15.42 -13.25 -9.58
CA ARG A 218 16.85 -13.49 -9.32
C ARG A 218 17.70 -13.68 -10.58
N GLY A 219 17.11 -13.48 -11.77
CA GLY A 219 17.79 -13.73 -13.04
C GLY A 219 16.82 -14.11 -14.15
N VAL A 220 17.17 -15.14 -14.91
CA VAL A 220 16.39 -15.62 -16.05
C VAL A 220 15.63 -16.89 -15.70
N VAL A 221 14.36 -16.92 -16.07
CA VAL A 221 13.51 -18.11 -15.96
C VAL A 221 13.17 -18.57 -17.37
N LEU A 222 13.39 -19.84 -17.63
CA LEU A 222 12.93 -20.47 -18.86
C LEU A 222 11.63 -21.19 -18.55
N LEU A 223 10.57 -20.84 -19.28
CA LEU A 223 9.26 -21.44 -19.14
C LEU A 223 8.97 -22.32 -20.35
N GLY A 224 8.99 -23.63 -20.13
CA GLY A 224 8.49 -24.60 -21.10
C GLY A 224 7.01 -24.87 -20.89
N ILE A 225 6.21 -24.89 -21.96
CA ILE A 225 4.84 -25.40 -21.90
C ILE A 225 4.89 -26.90 -22.13
N ALA A 226 4.79 -27.70 -21.07
CA ALA A 226 4.71 -29.16 -21.19
C ALA A 226 3.37 -29.61 -21.80
N GLY A 227 2.31 -28.85 -21.55
CA GLY A 227 0.99 -29.05 -22.14
C GLY A 227 0.06 -27.89 -21.79
N SER A 228 -1.04 -27.77 -22.52
CA SER A 228 -2.08 -26.80 -22.20
C SER A 228 -3.48 -27.34 -22.48
N ARG A 229 -4.45 -26.84 -21.73
CA ARG A 229 -5.88 -27.13 -21.92
C ARG A 229 -6.64 -25.84 -22.09
N SER A 230 -7.44 -25.74 -23.15
CA SER A 230 -8.38 -24.63 -23.33
C SER A 230 -9.52 -24.75 -22.33
N GLU A 231 -9.78 -23.67 -21.60
CA GLU A 231 -10.83 -23.57 -20.59
C GLU A 231 -11.35 -22.12 -20.54
N PRO A 232 -12.05 -21.69 -21.60
CA PRO A 232 -12.50 -20.31 -21.75
C PRO A 232 -13.54 -19.96 -20.70
N ILE A 233 -13.58 -18.68 -20.33
CA ILE A 233 -14.58 -18.12 -19.41
C ILE A 233 -15.35 -17.02 -20.14
N SER A 234 -16.68 -17.01 -19.98
CA SER A 234 -17.53 -16.00 -20.62
C SER A 234 -17.39 -14.64 -19.94
N GLU A 235 -17.82 -13.59 -20.63
CA GLU A 235 -17.80 -12.22 -20.09
C GLU A 235 -18.64 -12.11 -18.81
N GLU A 236 -19.81 -12.76 -18.77
CA GLU A 236 -20.69 -12.75 -17.60
C GLU A 236 -20.00 -13.38 -16.38
N ALA A 237 -19.28 -14.48 -16.59
CA ALA A 237 -18.55 -15.16 -15.52
C ALA A 237 -17.26 -14.42 -15.11
N ALA A 238 -16.67 -13.63 -16.00
CA ALA A 238 -15.46 -12.84 -15.74
C ALA A 238 -15.77 -11.46 -15.11
N THR A 239 -16.97 -10.91 -15.34
CA THR A 239 -17.37 -9.55 -14.97
C THR A 239 -17.02 -9.15 -13.53
N PRO A 240 -17.36 -9.94 -12.48
CA PRO A 240 -17.06 -9.53 -11.10
C PRO A 240 -15.56 -9.37 -10.83
N ARG A 241 -14.73 -10.20 -11.48
CA ARG A 241 -13.27 -10.16 -11.34
C ARG A 241 -12.69 -8.96 -12.09
N ILE A 242 -13.19 -8.69 -13.30
CA ILE A 242 -12.78 -7.53 -14.10
C ILE A 242 -13.15 -6.21 -13.39
N GLU A 243 -14.38 -6.10 -12.87
CA GLU A 243 -14.81 -4.93 -12.10
C GLU A 243 -13.89 -4.68 -10.89
N GLN A 244 -13.60 -5.73 -10.12
CA GLN A 244 -12.72 -5.63 -8.96
C GLN A 244 -11.29 -5.23 -9.35
N PHE A 245 -10.74 -5.79 -10.42
CA PHE A 245 -9.40 -5.47 -10.91
C PHE A 245 -9.30 -4.01 -11.36
N LEU A 246 -10.19 -3.58 -12.27
CA LEU A 246 -10.21 -2.22 -12.80
C LEU A 246 -10.45 -1.18 -11.71
N LEU A 247 -11.31 -1.48 -10.73
CA LEU A 247 -11.53 -0.60 -9.59
C LEU A 247 -10.27 -0.46 -8.72
N GLN A 248 -9.57 -1.55 -8.43
CA GLN A 248 -8.33 -1.51 -7.65
C GLN A 248 -7.22 -0.74 -8.38
N GLN A 249 -7.07 -0.98 -9.68
CA GLN A 249 -6.13 -0.24 -10.52
C GLN A 249 -6.42 1.26 -10.49
N ARG A 250 -7.68 1.64 -10.74
CA ARG A 250 -8.11 3.05 -10.76
C ARG A 250 -7.90 3.73 -9.39
N ARG A 251 -8.17 3.04 -8.28
CA ARG A 251 -7.91 3.54 -6.93
C ARG A 251 -6.42 3.79 -6.69
N ALA A 252 -5.57 2.83 -7.07
CA ALA A 252 -4.13 2.97 -6.93
C ALA A 252 -3.61 4.16 -7.75
N GLU A 253 -4.05 4.30 -9.00
CA GLU A 253 -3.71 5.44 -9.87
C GLU A 253 -4.18 6.78 -9.29
N ALA A 254 -5.42 6.85 -8.78
CA ALA A 254 -5.96 8.06 -8.16
C ALA A 254 -5.18 8.47 -6.91
N MET A 255 -4.84 7.51 -6.04
CA MET A 255 -4.03 7.76 -4.83
C MET A 255 -2.61 8.21 -5.18
N GLN A 256 -1.96 7.55 -6.16
CA GLN A 256 -0.63 7.95 -6.63
C GLN A 256 -0.63 9.36 -7.21
N LYS A 257 -1.62 9.66 -8.06
CA LYS A 257 -1.78 10.99 -8.65
C LYS A 257 -2.03 12.05 -7.59
N ALA A 258 -2.96 11.83 -6.66
CA ALA A 258 -3.23 12.76 -5.58
C ALA A 258 -1.98 13.05 -4.72
N GLY A 259 -1.21 12.01 -4.40
CA GLY A 259 0.06 12.16 -3.68
C GLY A 259 1.11 12.94 -4.47
N ALA A 260 1.25 12.66 -5.76
CA ALA A 260 2.17 13.38 -6.65
C ALA A 260 1.78 14.85 -6.82
N ASP A 261 0.50 15.14 -7.06
CA ASP A 261 -0.03 16.50 -7.24
C ASP A 261 0.15 17.34 -5.96
N LEU A 262 -0.19 16.80 -4.79
CA LEU A 262 0.04 17.48 -3.51
C LEU A 262 1.53 17.75 -3.25
N ARG A 263 2.41 16.80 -3.59
CA ARG A 263 3.85 16.98 -3.45
C ARG A 263 4.38 18.06 -4.39
N ALA A 264 3.88 18.12 -5.64
CA ALA A 264 4.28 19.11 -6.62
C ALA A 264 3.86 20.54 -6.24
N HIS A 265 2.75 20.68 -5.51
CA HIS A 265 2.26 21.97 -5.02
C HIS A 265 2.77 22.36 -3.63
N ALA A 266 3.44 21.45 -2.92
CA ALA A 266 4.05 21.73 -1.63
C ALA A 266 5.39 22.48 -1.78
N THR A 267 5.65 23.45 -0.92
CA THR A 267 7.00 24.02 -0.78
C THR A 267 7.85 23.04 0.01
N ILE A 268 8.82 22.40 -0.66
CA ILE A 268 9.70 21.39 -0.06
C ILE A 268 11.13 21.92 -0.08
N GLU A 269 11.66 22.23 1.10
CA GLU A 269 13.06 22.62 1.30
C GLU A 269 13.83 21.46 1.94
N TYR A 270 14.93 21.05 1.32
CA TYR A 270 15.83 20.03 1.87
C TYR A 270 17.00 20.71 2.56
N LEU A 271 17.04 20.60 3.89
CA LEU A 271 18.13 21.16 4.69
C LEU A 271 19.30 20.16 4.82
N PRO A 272 20.56 20.62 4.98
CA PRO A 272 21.70 19.75 5.25
C PRO A 272 21.49 18.88 6.50
N PRO A 273 21.97 17.62 6.53
CA PRO A 273 22.71 16.89 5.49
C PRO A 273 21.80 16.17 4.46
N PHE A 274 20.50 16.47 4.43
CA PHE A 274 19.50 15.75 3.64
C PHE A 274 19.23 16.37 2.26
N ALA A 275 20.09 17.28 1.81
CA ALA A 275 20.02 17.80 0.45
C ALA A 275 20.12 16.64 -0.55
N PRO A 276 19.24 16.56 -1.57
CA PRO A 276 19.34 15.52 -2.57
C PRO A 276 20.72 15.60 -3.26
N PRO A 277 21.33 14.46 -3.61
CA PRO A 277 22.55 14.49 -4.42
C PRO A 277 22.24 15.29 -5.69
N ALA A 278 23.15 16.22 -6.05
CA ALA A 278 22.96 17.10 -7.19
C ALA A 278 22.57 16.27 -8.41
N THR A 279 21.30 16.35 -8.80
CA THR A 279 20.80 15.62 -9.95
C THR A 279 21.47 16.27 -11.15
N ARG A 280 22.35 15.53 -11.84
CA ARG A 280 22.92 15.97 -13.10
C ARG A 280 21.75 16.17 -14.05
N ALA A 281 21.33 17.43 -14.23
CA ALA A 281 20.27 17.79 -15.14
C ALA A 281 20.57 17.19 -16.51
N ALA A 282 19.65 16.40 -17.04
CA ALA A 282 19.67 16.03 -18.45
C ALA A 282 19.70 17.32 -19.27
N PRO A 283 20.54 17.43 -20.32
CA PRO A 283 20.61 18.64 -21.11
C PRO A 283 19.23 18.93 -21.70
N ALA A 284 18.71 20.12 -21.40
CA ALA A 284 17.51 20.64 -22.03
C ALA A 284 17.72 20.57 -23.55
N ALA A 285 16.87 19.81 -24.23
CA ALA A 285 16.83 19.79 -25.68
C ALA A 285 16.53 21.22 -26.15
N ALA A 286 17.51 21.83 -26.80
CA ALA A 286 17.36 23.13 -27.45
C ALA A 286 16.26 23.01 -28.53
N ALA A 287 15.14 23.71 -28.31
CA ALA A 287 14.22 24.03 -29.38
C ALA A 287 14.97 24.89 -30.41
N LYS A 288 15.05 24.41 -31.64
CA LYS A 288 15.48 25.22 -32.79
C LYS A 288 14.28 25.99 -33.36
N PRO A 289 14.52 27.19 -33.94
CA PRO A 289 13.49 28.06 -34.50
C PRO A 289 12.77 27.43 -35.70
#